data_AF-A0A9D2Q2U5-F1
#
_entry.id   AF-A0A9D2Q2U5-F1
#
_cell.length_a   1.000
_cell.length_b   1.000
_cell.length_c   1.000
_cell.angle_alpha   90.00
_cell.angle_beta   90.00
_cell.angle_gamma   90.00
#
_symmetry.space_group_name_H-M   'P 1'
#
loop_
_entity.id
_entity.type
_entity.pdbx_description
1 polymer ?
#
loop_
_entity_poly.entity_id
_entity_poly.type
_entity_poly.pdbx_seq_one_letter_code
_entity_poly.pdbx_strand_id
1 'polypeptide(L)'
;MAAPVRLRATGATRAESAHVAIGVAGALAGLVVGLLALRGTAPLSGSGSIGQVAALTVLGCATTTSAFVLATRTMRSLPWLGSRPRWRRVVDVAGLSLIHGLLGLFLTGALFAVFQQAFQGVALDRFAGTFWVAAAGAAAAYVTSASVSALSGRSLATLLAAFLTVGVLASALSAPDPYWWERYFSELGEGRGVSSTTFNLTLLLTGIALLTVVEFIAHDLDRWARATGESGAVVTTVRVLLTLVGVLIALVALVSRTVSVFWHDVVAQLLVVVFGLALLVLPVLLRRLPGTLTWFTAAAFALLVTVIVLFAGLGYLNMTAFEMGAAVIVYVWLLLLIRTVSAAAEELPEVTTGPGTRPAGPAGARDEVPPGGAGGRGTMRA
;
A
#
# COMPACT_ATOMS: atom_id res chain seq x y z
N MET A 1 20.31 23.85 42.25
CA MET A 1 20.43 23.51 40.81
C MET A 1 19.64 22.22 40.59
N ALA A 2 18.47 22.30 39.96
CA ALA A 2 17.68 21.10 39.65
C ALA A 2 18.46 20.25 38.65
N ALA A 3 18.69 18.98 38.97
CA ALA A 3 19.33 18.04 38.04
C ALA A 3 18.47 17.96 36.76
N PRO A 4 19.07 18.01 35.56
CA PRO A 4 18.30 17.93 34.33
C PRO A 4 17.53 16.60 34.31
N VAL A 5 16.20 16.70 34.23
CA VAL A 5 15.31 15.55 34.10
C VAL A 5 15.71 14.85 32.80
N ARG A 6 16.43 13.73 32.92
CA ARG A 6 16.69 12.85 31.78
C ARG A 6 15.36 12.20 31.41
N LEU A 7 14.61 12.84 30.51
CA LEU A 7 13.44 12.24 29.88
C LEU A 7 13.90 10.93 29.23
N ARG A 8 13.46 9.78 29.78
CA ARG A 8 13.70 8.48 29.17
C ARG A 8 13.12 8.54 27.76
N ALA A 9 13.96 8.29 26.75
CA ALA A 9 13.54 8.26 25.35
C ALA A 9 12.28 7.39 25.22
N THR A 10 11.17 8.02 24.84
CA THR A 10 9.92 7.31 24.56
C THR A 10 10.12 6.38 23.35
N GLY A 11 9.20 5.45 23.12
CA GLY A 11 9.24 4.62 21.91
C GLY A 11 9.31 5.45 20.62
N ALA A 12 8.64 6.61 20.61
CA ALA A 12 8.65 7.55 19.49
C ALA A 12 10.03 8.16 19.23
N THR A 13 10.72 8.64 20.27
CA THR A 13 12.07 9.22 20.10
C THR A 13 13.06 8.19 19.55
N ARG A 14 12.96 6.92 19.99
CA ARG A 14 13.78 5.82 19.48
C ARG A 14 13.48 5.49 18.02
N ALA A 15 12.20 5.46 17.64
CA ALA A 15 11.79 5.25 16.25
C ALA A 15 12.33 6.37 15.34
N GLU A 16 12.20 7.63 15.76
CA GLU A 16 12.71 8.77 15.01
C GLU A 16 14.24 8.71 14.84
N SER A 17 14.96 8.38 15.92
CA SER A 17 16.43 8.22 15.87
C SER A 17 16.86 7.12 14.90
N ALA A 18 16.09 6.03 14.82
CA ALA A 18 16.35 4.95 13.87
C ALA A 18 16.11 5.39 12.42
N HIS A 19 15.06 6.18 12.15
CA HIS A 19 14.81 6.75 10.82
C HIS A 19 15.93 7.68 10.38
N VAL A 20 16.41 8.55 11.27
CA VAL A 20 17.56 9.43 10.99
C VAL A 20 18.82 8.62 10.69
N ALA A 21 19.12 7.57 11.47
CA ALA A 21 20.28 6.70 11.23
C ALA A 21 20.21 6.01 9.85
N ILE A 22 19.02 5.55 9.44
CA ILE A 22 18.79 4.99 8.09
C ILE A 22 18.97 6.07 7.02
N GLY A 23 18.53 7.31 7.27
CA GLY A 23 18.81 8.47 6.42
C GLY A 23 20.31 8.72 6.24
N VAL A 24 21.10 8.65 7.31
CA VAL A 24 22.56 8.79 7.23
C VAL A 24 23.18 7.67 6.38
N ALA A 25 22.73 6.43 6.52
CA ALA A 25 23.18 5.34 5.66
C ALA A 25 22.85 5.59 4.17
N GLY A 26 21.65 6.12 3.89
CA GLY A 26 21.28 6.58 2.54
C GLY A 26 22.16 7.70 2.00
N ALA A 27 22.55 8.65 2.86
CA ALA A 27 23.48 9.73 2.51
C ALA A 27 24.86 9.19 2.11
N LEU A 28 25.38 8.24 2.89
CA LEU A 28 26.68 7.59 2.61
C LEU A 28 26.63 6.79 1.31
N ALA A 29 25.54 6.05 1.07
CA ALA A 29 25.35 5.35 -0.20
C ALA A 29 25.31 6.33 -1.38
N GLY A 30 24.56 7.43 -1.27
CA GLY A 30 24.51 8.46 -2.31
C GLY A 30 25.83 9.21 -2.51
N LEU A 31 26.62 9.41 -1.46
CA LEU A 31 27.97 9.96 -1.55
C LEU A 31 28.87 9.03 -2.38
N VAL A 32 28.87 7.72 -2.09
CA VAL A 32 29.65 6.73 -2.84
C VAL A 32 29.20 6.68 -4.29
N VAL A 33 27.88 6.60 -4.55
CA VAL A 33 27.35 6.53 -5.92
C VAL A 33 27.67 7.81 -6.69
N GLY A 34 27.48 8.99 -6.10
CA GLY A 34 27.77 10.27 -6.73
C GLY A 34 29.26 10.41 -7.10
N LEU A 35 30.16 10.03 -6.19
CA LEU A 35 31.60 10.06 -6.46
C LEU A 35 32.00 9.09 -7.58
N LEU A 36 31.38 7.92 -7.67
CA LEU A 36 31.73 6.92 -8.69
C LEU A 36 31.11 7.21 -10.06
N ALA A 37 29.88 7.72 -10.08
CA ALA A 37 29.11 7.93 -11.31
C ALA A 37 29.41 9.28 -11.97
N LEU A 38 29.61 10.36 -11.20
CA LEU A 38 29.89 11.69 -11.73
C LEU A 38 31.39 11.87 -11.98
N ARG A 39 31.77 12.12 -13.23
CA ARG A 39 33.19 12.25 -13.66
C ARG A 39 33.63 13.68 -13.97
N GLY A 40 32.71 14.65 -14.01
CA GLY A 40 33.00 16.03 -14.36
C GLY A 40 31.79 16.94 -14.09
N THR A 41 31.73 18.07 -14.80
CA THR A 41 30.56 18.96 -14.76
C THR A 41 29.38 18.32 -15.48
N ALA A 42 28.23 18.25 -14.81
CA ALA A 42 27.02 17.64 -15.35
C ALA A 42 25.81 18.56 -15.20
N PRO A 43 24.86 18.53 -16.15
CA PRO A 43 23.60 19.25 -16.03
C PRO A 43 22.73 18.64 -14.92
N LEU A 44 21.66 19.34 -14.56
CA LEU A 44 20.71 18.89 -13.55
C LEU A 44 19.81 17.77 -14.07
N SER A 45 19.40 17.78 -15.34
CA SER A 45 18.54 16.75 -15.95
C SER A 45 19.04 16.29 -17.32
N GLY A 46 18.52 15.16 -17.81
CA GLY A 46 18.93 14.49 -19.05
C GLY A 46 19.83 13.27 -18.83
N SER A 47 20.33 12.68 -19.92
CA SER A 47 21.22 11.52 -19.87
C SER A 47 22.61 11.90 -19.31
N GLY A 48 23.10 11.13 -18.34
CA GLY A 48 24.35 11.39 -17.62
C GLY A 48 24.28 12.54 -16.61
N SER A 49 23.09 13.07 -16.33
CA SER A 49 22.88 14.21 -15.43
C SER A 49 22.94 13.84 -13.96
N ILE A 50 23.08 14.85 -13.11
CA ILE A 50 22.99 14.71 -11.64
C ILE A 50 21.63 14.16 -11.24
N GLY A 51 20.55 14.63 -11.88
CA GLY A 51 19.20 14.16 -11.63
C GLY A 51 19.00 12.69 -11.97
N GLN A 52 19.61 12.18 -13.05
CA GLN A 52 19.54 10.75 -13.38
C GLN A 52 20.25 9.90 -12.32
N VAL A 53 21.47 10.30 -11.91
CA VAL A 53 22.23 9.59 -10.87
C VAL A 53 21.50 9.66 -9.52
N ALA A 54 20.94 10.82 -9.16
CA ALA A 54 20.14 11.01 -7.95
C ALA A 54 18.89 10.11 -7.99
N ALA A 55 18.14 10.10 -9.08
CA ALA A 55 16.93 9.29 -9.21
C ALA A 55 17.23 7.78 -9.11
N LEU A 56 18.31 7.30 -9.73
CA LEU A 56 18.75 5.90 -9.58
C LEU A 56 19.23 5.57 -8.16
N THR A 57 19.89 6.52 -7.50
CA THR A 57 20.29 6.40 -6.10
C THR A 57 19.06 6.30 -5.19
N VAL A 58 18.05 7.14 -5.43
CA VAL A 58 16.77 7.12 -4.72
C VAL A 58 16.05 5.79 -4.93
N LEU A 59 16.00 5.28 -6.17
CA LEU A 59 15.45 3.95 -6.47
C LEU A 59 16.10 2.87 -5.59
N GLY A 60 17.44 2.83 -5.55
CA GLY A 60 18.19 1.87 -4.74
C GLY A 60 17.95 2.04 -3.24
N CYS A 61 18.10 3.27 -2.71
CA CYS A 61 17.96 3.56 -1.29
C CYS A 61 16.53 3.31 -0.78
N ALA A 62 15.50 3.77 -1.50
CA ALA A 62 14.11 3.57 -1.11
C ALA A 62 13.71 2.08 -1.20
N THR A 63 14.10 1.37 -2.27
CA THR A 63 13.79 -0.07 -2.41
C THR A 63 14.44 -0.88 -1.30
N THR A 64 15.73 -0.69 -1.05
CA THR A 64 16.48 -1.44 -0.03
C THR A 64 15.98 -1.13 1.38
N THR A 65 15.73 0.15 1.68
CA THR A 65 15.19 0.58 2.96
C THR A 65 13.80 0.01 3.19
N SER A 66 12.91 0.12 2.19
CA SER A 66 11.56 -0.45 2.29
C SER A 66 11.61 -1.94 2.54
N ALA A 67 12.43 -2.69 1.78
CA ALA A 67 12.54 -4.12 1.92
C ALA A 67 13.03 -4.52 3.32
N PHE A 68 14.05 -3.84 3.83
CA PHE A 68 14.60 -4.08 5.15
C PHE A 68 13.58 -3.77 6.27
N VAL A 69 12.96 -2.59 6.24
CA VAL A 69 12.00 -2.18 7.28
C VAL A 69 10.74 -3.06 7.22
N LEU A 70 10.23 -3.37 6.02
CA LEU A 70 9.03 -4.18 5.88
C LEU A 70 9.27 -5.65 6.28
N ALA A 71 10.43 -6.22 5.95
CA ALA A 71 10.82 -7.55 6.39
C ALA A 71 10.90 -7.64 7.92
N THR A 72 11.52 -6.64 8.58
CA THR A 72 11.61 -6.60 10.05
C THR A 72 10.26 -6.39 10.72
N ARG A 73 9.37 -5.53 10.17
CA ARG A 73 8.01 -5.33 10.70
C ARG A 73 7.12 -6.54 10.54
N THR A 74 7.19 -7.23 9.40
CA THR A 74 6.40 -8.45 9.17
C THR A 74 6.77 -9.55 10.16
N MET A 75 8.03 -9.60 10.61
CA MET A 75 8.47 -10.55 11.64
C MET A 75 8.09 -10.13 13.07
N ARG A 76 8.11 -8.82 13.38
CA ARG A 76 8.03 -8.33 14.76
C ARG A 76 6.70 -7.71 15.17
N SER A 77 5.99 -7.07 14.25
CA SER A 77 4.87 -6.16 14.57
C SER A 77 3.57 -6.49 13.83
N LEU A 78 3.62 -7.28 12.75
CA LEU A 78 2.45 -7.74 12.01
C LEU A 78 2.44 -9.29 11.92
N PRO A 79 2.24 -10.01 13.04
CA PRO A 79 2.32 -11.48 13.04
C PRO A 79 1.31 -12.14 12.09
N TRP A 80 0.14 -11.51 11.88
CA TRP A 80 -0.89 -11.99 10.95
C TRP A 80 -0.45 -11.90 9.49
N LEU A 81 0.41 -10.94 9.14
CA LEU A 81 1.03 -10.84 7.82
C LEU A 81 2.25 -11.79 7.73
N GLY A 82 2.96 -11.93 8.85
CA GLY A 82 4.12 -12.81 9.03
C GLY A 82 3.81 -14.30 9.19
N SER A 83 2.56 -14.72 9.32
CA SER A 83 2.17 -16.14 9.32
C SER A 83 1.95 -16.69 7.90
N ARG A 84 1.98 -15.83 6.88
CA ARG A 84 1.76 -16.21 5.47
C ARG A 84 2.86 -17.12 4.91
N PRO A 85 2.53 -17.92 3.88
CA PRO A 85 3.51 -18.64 3.08
C PRO A 85 4.64 -17.72 2.63
N ARG A 86 5.87 -18.24 2.64
CA ARG A 86 7.08 -17.46 2.36
C ARG A 86 7.02 -16.77 0.99
N TRP A 87 6.51 -17.46 -0.03
CA TRP A 87 6.40 -16.90 -1.39
C TRP A 87 5.53 -15.63 -1.43
N ARG A 88 4.38 -15.62 -0.75
CA ARG A 88 3.46 -14.47 -0.74
C ARG A 88 4.06 -13.29 0.00
N ARG A 89 4.76 -13.57 1.10
CA ARG A 89 5.50 -12.54 1.85
C ARG A 89 6.61 -11.91 1.02
N VAL A 90 7.34 -12.72 0.25
CA VAL A 90 8.39 -12.22 -0.65
C VAL A 90 7.77 -11.33 -1.73
N VAL A 91 6.63 -11.72 -2.31
CA VAL A 91 5.91 -10.90 -3.29
C VAL A 91 5.42 -9.58 -2.69
N ASP A 92 4.77 -9.61 -1.51
CA ASP A 92 4.30 -8.41 -0.81
C ASP A 92 5.47 -7.45 -0.52
N VAL A 93 6.58 -7.98 0.02
CA VAL A 93 7.77 -7.19 0.36
C VAL A 93 8.43 -6.61 -0.90
N ALA A 94 8.63 -7.43 -1.93
CA ALA A 94 9.26 -6.99 -3.18
C ALA A 94 8.39 -5.94 -3.89
N GLY A 95 7.08 -6.18 -4.01
CA GLY A 95 6.14 -5.28 -4.67
C GLY A 95 6.07 -3.91 -4.01
N LEU A 96 5.83 -3.87 -2.69
CA LEU A 96 5.75 -2.60 -1.96
C LEU A 96 7.09 -1.85 -1.92
N SER A 97 8.22 -2.57 -1.92
CA SER A 97 9.54 -1.95 -1.94
C SER A 97 9.88 -1.36 -3.30
N LEU A 98 9.55 -2.06 -4.39
CA LEU A 98 9.67 -1.53 -5.75
C LEU A 98 8.77 -0.32 -5.97
N ILE A 99 7.57 -0.28 -5.37
CA ILE A 99 6.69 0.89 -5.42
C ILE A 99 7.38 2.12 -4.81
N HIS A 100 7.96 2.01 -3.61
CA HIS A 100 8.68 3.13 -2.99
C HIS A 100 9.88 3.56 -3.84
N GLY A 101 10.64 2.59 -4.35
CA GLY A 101 11.77 2.81 -5.23
C GLY A 101 11.41 3.58 -6.50
N LEU A 102 10.44 3.07 -7.25
CA LEU A 102 10.01 3.65 -8.53
C LEU A 102 9.29 4.98 -8.34
N LEU A 103 8.46 5.12 -7.30
CA LEU A 103 7.87 6.41 -6.96
C LEU A 103 8.95 7.46 -6.69
N GLY A 104 9.97 7.11 -5.89
CA GLY A 104 11.11 7.97 -5.63
C GLY A 104 11.92 8.30 -6.89
N LEU A 105 12.16 7.31 -7.76
CA LEU A 105 12.80 7.50 -9.07
C LEU A 105 12.07 8.55 -9.90
N PHE A 106 10.75 8.39 -10.08
CA PHE A 106 9.94 9.28 -10.91
C PHE A 106 9.86 10.69 -10.33
N LEU A 107 9.61 10.82 -9.02
CA LEU A 107 9.54 12.13 -8.36
C LEU A 107 10.88 12.86 -8.40
N THR A 108 11.99 12.15 -8.17
CA THR A 108 13.33 12.77 -8.20
C THR A 108 13.69 13.18 -9.63
N GLY A 109 13.46 12.32 -10.62
CA GLY A 109 13.69 12.67 -12.02
C GLY A 109 12.87 13.89 -12.46
N ALA A 110 11.59 13.93 -12.10
CA ALA A 110 10.71 15.07 -12.38
C ALA A 110 11.20 16.36 -11.70
N LEU A 111 11.59 16.28 -10.42
CA LEU A 111 12.10 17.44 -9.68
C LEU A 111 13.34 18.04 -10.33
N PHE A 112 14.32 17.21 -10.70
CA PHE A 112 15.52 17.69 -11.37
C PHE A 112 15.24 18.22 -12.78
N ALA A 113 14.25 17.65 -13.49
CA ALA A 113 13.79 18.21 -14.77
C ALA A 113 13.21 19.62 -14.59
N VAL A 114 12.39 19.84 -13.56
CA VAL A 114 11.87 21.18 -13.23
C VAL A 114 13.01 22.14 -12.86
N PHE A 115 13.99 21.69 -12.05
CA PHE A 115 15.15 22.52 -11.74
C PHE A 115 15.97 22.88 -12.97
N GLN A 116 16.16 21.95 -13.91
CA GLN A 116 16.88 22.25 -15.16
C GLN A 116 16.16 23.33 -15.99
N GLN A 117 14.82 23.34 -15.97
CA GLN A 117 14.02 24.35 -16.67
C GLN A 117 14.06 25.71 -15.95
N ALA A 118 14.05 25.71 -14.61
CA ALA A 118 14.09 26.93 -13.80
C ALA A 118 15.48 27.59 -13.77
N PHE A 119 16.54 26.78 -13.76
CA PHE A 119 17.94 27.21 -13.67
C PHE A 119 18.67 26.89 -14.97
N GLN A 120 18.27 27.56 -16.05
CA GLN A 120 18.83 27.32 -17.37
C GLN A 120 20.34 27.57 -17.40
N GLY A 121 21.09 26.67 -18.04
CA GLY A 121 22.55 26.75 -18.15
C GLY A 121 23.32 26.33 -16.89
N VAL A 122 22.66 26.01 -15.78
CA VAL A 122 23.36 25.48 -14.59
C VAL A 122 23.88 24.07 -14.87
N ALA A 123 25.18 23.91 -14.65
CA ALA A 123 25.86 22.64 -14.52
C ALA A 123 26.71 22.68 -13.25
N LEU A 124 26.74 21.58 -12.50
CA LEU A 124 27.51 21.49 -11.27
C LEU A 124 28.70 20.56 -11.47
N ASP A 125 29.81 20.87 -10.80
CA ASP A 125 30.96 19.96 -10.75
C ASP A 125 30.64 18.67 -9.99
N ARG A 126 31.58 17.73 -10.04
CA ARG A 126 31.46 16.40 -9.42
C ARG A 126 31.11 16.47 -7.94
N PHE A 127 31.72 17.35 -7.16
CA PHE A 127 31.52 17.41 -5.71
C PHE A 127 30.17 18.03 -5.37
N ALA A 128 29.81 19.14 -6.03
CA ALA A 128 28.51 19.78 -5.87
C ALA A 128 27.36 18.85 -6.32
N GLY A 129 27.52 18.13 -7.43
CA GLY A 129 26.55 17.13 -7.88
C GLY A 129 26.45 15.94 -6.92
N THR A 130 27.58 15.45 -6.41
CA THR A 130 27.61 14.36 -5.42
C THR A 130 26.85 14.74 -4.14
N PHE A 131 26.97 15.98 -3.68
CA PHE A 131 26.21 16.46 -2.53
C PHE A 131 24.69 16.28 -2.74
N TRP A 132 24.18 16.66 -3.91
CA TRP A 132 22.76 16.50 -4.23
C TRP A 132 22.32 15.03 -4.35
N VAL A 133 23.17 14.17 -4.90
CA VAL A 133 22.92 12.71 -4.94
C VAL A 133 22.88 12.12 -3.52
N ALA A 134 23.80 12.53 -2.65
CA ALA A 134 23.83 12.13 -1.23
C ALA A 134 22.59 12.64 -0.49
N ALA A 135 22.21 13.89 -0.67
CA ALA A 135 21.00 14.47 -0.06
C ALA A 135 19.73 13.73 -0.51
N ALA A 136 19.61 13.42 -1.81
CA ALA A 136 18.50 12.65 -2.34
C ALA A 136 18.45 11.23 -1.75
N GLY A 137 19.59 10.53 -1.67
CA GLY A 137 19.71 9.22 -1.04
C GLY A 137 19.31 9.24 0.44
N ALA A 138 19.74 10.28 1.18
CA ALA A 138 19.39 10.47 2.58
C ALA A 138 17.89 10.66 2.79
N ALA A 139 17.29 11.58 2.01
CA ALA A 139 15.87 11.86 2.05
C ALA A 139 15.04 10.61 1.70
N ALA A 140 15.43 9.90 0.65
CA ALA A 140 14.75 8.68 0.21
C ALA A 140 14.76 7.59 1.29
N ALA A 141 15.92 7.32 1.90
CA ALA A 141 16.03 6.33 2.97
C ALA A 141 15.22 6.75 4.21
N TYR A 142 15.33 8.01 4.65
CA TYR A 142 14.58 8.54 5.80
C TYR A 142 13.06 8.46 5.57
N VAL A 143 12.56 9.08 4.48
CA VAL A 143 11.13 9.16 4.18
C VAL A 143 10.54 7.77 3.98
N THR A 144 11.23 6.89 3.28
CA THR A 144 10.76 5.51 3.06
C THR A 144 10.72 4.73 4.37
N SER A 145 11.73 4.88 5.22
CA SER A 145 11.75 4.24 6.53
C SER A 145 10.56 4.68 7.39
N ALA A 146 10.30 5.99 7.44
CA ALA A 146 9.17 6.56 8.17
C ALA A 146 7.82 6.09 7.58
N SER A 147 7.66 6.13 6.26
CA SER A 147 6.48 5.64 5.54
C SER A 147 6.17 4.18 5.87
N VAL A 148 7.18 3.31 5.78
CA VAL A 148 7.03 1.86 6.03
C VAL A 148 6.76 1.58 7.51
N SER A 149 7.31 2.38 8.43
CA SER A 149 6.99 2.28 9.86
C SER A 149 5.58 2.74 10.21
N ALA A 150 4.96 3.60 9.41
CA ALA A 150 3.60 4.08 9.57
C ALA A 150 2.58 3.32 8.68
N LEU A 151 2.91 2.10 8.24
CA LEU A 151 2.02 1.33 7.37
C LEU A 151 0.69 0.97 8.06
N SER A 152 -0.38 1.35 7.39
CA SER A 152 -1.79 1.07 7.68
C SER A 152 -2.51 0.86 6.35
N GLY A 153 -3.77 0.37 6.38
CA GLY A 153 -4.59 0.31 5.17
C GLY A 153 -4.70 1.67 4.48
N ARG A 154 -4.88 2.75 5.27
CA ARG A 154 -5.00 4.12 4.79
C ARG A 154 -3.72 4.65 4.13
N SER A 155 -2.55 4.41 4.72
CA SER A 155 -1.28 4.87 4.15
C SER A 155 -0.90 4.07 2.91
N LEU A 156 -1.17 2.75 2.87
CA LEU A 156 -1.01 1.95 1.65
C LEU A 156 -1.88 2.47 0.51
N ALA A 157 -3.16 2.76 0.78
CA ALA A 157 -4.07 3.31 -0.22
C ALA A 157 -3.53 4.64 -0.81
N THR A 158 -3.02 5.51 0.06
CA THR A 158 -2.42 6.80 -0.35
C THR A 158 -1.13 6.62 -1.15
N LEU A 159 -0.29 5.65 -0.77
CA LEU A 159 0.92 5.29 -1.53
C LEU A 159 0.57 4.78 -2.93
N LEU A 160 -0.45 3.93 -3.06
CA LEU A 160 -0.93 3.45 -4.35
C LEU A 160 -1.46 4.60 -5.22
N ALA A 161 -2.12 5.61 -4.63
CA ALA A 161 -2.50 6.86 -5.33
C ALA A 161 -1.30 7.49 -5.99
N ALA A 162 -0.32 7.82 -5.14
CA ALA A 162 0.82 8.59 -5.57
C ALA A 162 1.59 7.80 -6.63
N PHE A 163 1.77 6.50 -6.41
CA PHE A 163 2.46 5.63 -7.36
C PHE A 163 1.74 5.51 -8.70
N LEU A 164 0.43 5.23 -8.70
CA LEU A 164 -0.33 5.10 -9.95
C LEU A 164 -0.34 6.41 -10.72
N THR A 165 -0.65 7.53 -10.06
CA THR A 165 -0.70 8.86 -10.70
C THR A 165 0.67 9.26 -11.25
N VAL A 166 1.72 9.17 -10.43
CA VAL A 166 3.07 9.57 -10.84
C VAL A 166 3.60 8.63 -11.94
N GLY A 167 3.36 7.32 -11.82
CA GLY A 167 3.81 6.32 -12.80
C GLY A 167 3.12 6.48 -14.16
N VAL A 168 1.80 6.71 -14.18
CA VAL A 168 1.06 6.99 -15.41
C VAL A 168 1.54 8.29 -16.06
N LEU A 169 1.74 9.36 -15.29
CA LEU A 169 2.27 10.62 -15.82
C LEU A 169 3.71 10.45 -16.34
N ALA A 170 4.57 9.72 -15.63
CA ALA A 170 5.92 9.43 -16.08
C ALA A 170 5.94 8.63 -17.40
N SER A 171 5.00 7.69 -17.55
CA SER A 171 4.80 6.97 -18.81
C SER A 171 4.33 7.91 -19.93
N ALA A 172 3.29 8.70 -19.70
CA ALA A 172 2.73 9.64 -20.67
C ALA A 172 3.74 10.69 -21.14
N LEU A 173 4.57 11.21 -20.24
CA LEU A 173 5.67 12.13 -20.58
C LEU A 173 6.78 11.48 -21.41
N SER A 174 6.86 10.15 -21.37
CA SER A 174 7.82 9.35 -22.14
C SER A 174 7.20 8.72 -23.39
N ALA A 175 5.94 9.04 -23.70
CA ALA A 175 5.21 8.50 -24.85
C ALA A 175 5.84 9.02 -26.16
N PRO A 176 6.11 8.14 -27.14
CA PRO A 176 6.65 8.57 -28.44
C PRO A 176 5.68 9.45 -29.23
N ASP A 177 4.37 9.14 -29.14
CA ASP A 177 3.31 9.91 -29.77
C ASP A 177 2.75 10.93 -28.77
N PRO A 178 2.88 12.25 -28.98
CA PRO A 178 2.30 13.26 -28.11
C PRO A 178 0.76 13.29 -28.12
N TYR A 179 0.12 12.68 -29.12
CA TYR A 179 -1.33 12.60 -29.27
C TYR A 179 -1.91 11.23 -28.90
N TRP A 180 -1.16 10.42 -28.14
CA TRP A 180 -1.60 9.11 -27.62
C TRP A 180 -3.00 9.15 -26.97
N TRP A 181 -3.34 10.29 -26.36
CA TRP A 181 -4.61 10.48 -25.65
C TRP A 181 -5.84 10.47 -26.58
N GLU A 182 -5.66 10.62 -27.89
CA GLU A 182 -6.76 10.56 -28.86
C GLU A 182 -7.26 9.14 -29.12
N ARG A 183 -6.44 8.12 -28.82
CA ARG A 183 -6.74 6.71 -29.13
C ARG A 183 -7.34 5.97 -27.95
N TYR A 184 -6.51 5.48 -27.02
CA TYR A 184 -6.91 4.71 -25.83
C TYR A 184 -5.84 4.85 -24.74
N PHE A 185 -6.23 4.76 -23.47
CA PHE A 185 -5.33 4.95 -22.33
C PHE A 185 -4.30 3.83 -22.22
N SER A 186 -4.69 2.61 -22.60
CA SER A 186 -3.81 1.45 -22.68
C SER A 186 -2.70 1.57 -23.76
N GLU A 187 -2.72 2.59 -24.62
CA GLU A 187 -1.65 2.86 -25.60
C GLU A 187 -0.32 3.18 -24.90
N LEU A 188 -0.39 3.79 -23.72
CA LEU A 188 0.79 4.04 -22.89
C LEU A 188 1.56 2.76 -22.58
N GLY A 189 0.86 1.61 -22.53
CA GLY A 189 1.38 0.26 -22.33
C GLY A 189 1.76 -0.49 -23.62
N GLU A 190 1.59 0.11 -24.79
CA GLU A 190 1.87 -0.52 -26.08
C GLU A 190 3.33 -0.25 -26.53
N GLY A 191 3.99 -1.29 -27.05
CA GLY A 191 5.37 -1.27 -27.54
C GLY A 191 6.39 -1.76 -26.51
N ARG A 192 7.68 -1.50 -26.79
CA ARG A 192 8.83 -1.93 -25.97
C ARG A 192 9.67 -0.76 -25.43
N GLY A 193 9.08 0.43 -25.40
CA GLY A 193 9.77 1.65 -24.98
C GLY A 193 9.73 1.92 -23.48
N VAL A 194 10.23 3.10 -23.10
CA VAL A 194 10.18 3.57 -21.71
C VAL A 194 8.73 3.78 -21.26
N SER A 195 7.88 4.39 -22.10
CA SER A 195 6.44 4.56 -21.82
C SER A 195 5.78 3.24 -21.45
N SER A 196 5.90 2.22 -22.30
CA SER A 196 5.23 0.92 -22.10
C SER A 196 5.74 0.16 -20.90
N THR A 197 7.07 0.19 -20.67
CA THR A 197 7.67 -0.43 -19.48
C THR A 197 7.19 0.26 -18.20
N THR A 198 7.20 1.60 -18.17
CA THR A 198 6.76 2.38 -17.00
C THR A 198 5.26 2.18 -16.73
N PHE A 199 4.41 2.21 -17.74
CA PHE A 199 2.96 2.02 -17.59
C PHE A 199 2.62 0.63 -17.06
N ASN A 200 3.09 -0.41 -17.76
CA ASN A 200 2.77 -1.80 -17.41
C ASN A 200 3.38 -2.18 -16.06
N LEU A 201 4.60 -1.74 -15.74
CA LEU A 201 5.19 -1.99 -14.42
C LEU A 201 4.40 -1.29 -13.31
N THR A 202 3.93 -0.06 -13.55
CA THR A 202 3.08 0.68 -12.61
C THR A 202 1.77 -0.06 -12.36
N LEU A 203 1.07 -0.50 -13.42
CA LEU A 203 -0.17 -1.26 -13.28
C LEU A 203 0.03 -2.62 -12.61
N LEU A 204 1.08 -3.35 -12.98
CA LEU A 204 1.41 -4.65 -12.40
C LEU A 204 1.65 -4.54 -10.89
N LEU A 205 2.52 -3.61 -10.47
CA LEU A 205 2.82 -3.40 -9.06
C LEU A 205 1.61 -2.86 -8.30
N THR A 206 0.79 -2.02 -8.91
CA THR A 206 -0.47 -1.54 -8.32
C THR A 206 -1.44 -2.70 -8.07
N GLY A 207 -1.61 -3.60 -9.04
CA GLY A 207 -2.44 -4.80 -8.89
C GLY A 207 -1.93 -5.71 -7.78
N ILE A 208 -0.62 -5.98 -7.72
CA ILE A 208 0.02 -6.78 -6.66
C ILE A 208 -0.18 -6.12 -5.28
N ALA A 209 0.09 -4.83 -5.15
CA ALA A 209 -0.04 -4.13 -3.88
C ALA A 209 -1.51 -3.99 -3.44
N LEU A 210 -2.45 -3.95 -4.39
CA LEU A 210 -3.87 -4.03 -4.06
C LEU A 210 -4.20 -5.37 -3.40
N LEU A 211 -3.56 -6.49 -3.77
CA LEU A 211 -3.73 -7.76 -3.05
C LEU A 211 -3.26 -7.67 -1.60
N THR A 212 -2.24 -6.87 -1.31
CA THR A 212 -1.82 -6.61 0.08
C THR A 212 -2.87 -5.76 0.81
N VAL A 213 -3.37 -4.71 0.17
CA VAL A 213 -4.43 -3.83 0.72
C VAL A 213 -5.71 -4.59 1.03
N VAL A 214 -6.14 -5.48 0.13
CA VAL A 214 -7.33 -6.33 0.32
C VAL A 214 -7.23 -7.15 1.60
N GLU A 215 -6.04 -7.51 2.00
CA GLU A 215 -5.85 -8.29 3.21
C GLU A 215 -5.87 -7.44 4.48
N PHE A 216 -5.44 -6.18 4.41
CA PHE A 216 -5.69 -5.22 5.49
C PHE A 216 -7.20 -5.00 5.66
N ILE A 217 -7.92 -4.79 4.55
CA ILE A 217 -9.39 -4.69 4.56
C ILE A 217 -10.00 -5.96 5.16
N ALA A 218 -9.58 -7.15 4.71
CA ALA A 218 -10.13 -8.41 5.20
C ALA A 218 -9.85 -8.61 6.69
N HIS A 219 -8.67 -8.22 7.17
CA HIS A 219 -8.33 -8.29 8.60
C HIS A 219 -9.20 -7.36 9.45
N ASP A 220 -9.35 -6.11 9.02
CA ASP A 220 -10.18 -5.10 9.70
C ASP A 220 -11.66 -5.51 9.69
N LEU A 221 -12.17 -5.99 8.54
CA LEU A 221 -13.53 -6.50 8.40
C LEU A 221 -13.78 -7.75 9.25
N ASP A 222 -12.81 -8.65 9.36
CA ASP A 222 -12.93 -9.85 10.19
C ASP A 222 -13.00 -9.50 11.68
N ARG A 223 -12.26 -8.48 12.13
CA ARG A 223 -12.38 -7.94 13.48
C ARG A 223 -13.76 -7.32 13.71
N TRP A 224 -14.24 -6.51 12.77
CA TRP A 224 -15.56 -5.90 12.81
C TRP A 224 -16.70 -6.92 12.77
N ALA A 225 -16.61 -7.94 11.92
CA ALA A 225 -17.63 -8.95 11.77
C ALA A 225 -17.79 -9.78 13.05
N ARG A 226 -16.67 -10.16 13.68
CA ARG A 226 -16.68 -10.83 14.99
C ARG A 226 -17.32 -9.99 16.10
N ALA A 227 -17.06 -8.68 16.11
CA ALA A 227 -17.61 -7.80 17.13
C ALA A 227 -19.11 -7.51 16.95
N THR A 228 -19.61 -7.54 15.72
CA THR A 228 -21.01 -7.21 15.38
C THR A 228 -21.91 -8.44 15.18
N GLY A 229 -21.35 -9.65 15.27
CA GLY A 229 -22.05 -10.90 14.99
C GLY A 229 -22.38 -11.10 13.52
N GLU A 230 -21.64 -10.44 12.62
CA GLU A 230 -21.80 -10.60 11.18
C GLU A 230 -21.13 -11.88 10.67
N SER A 231 -21.65 -12.41 9.56
CA SER A 231 -21.17 -13.68 9.01
C SER A 231 -19.77 -13.54 8.40
N GLY A 232 -18.89 -14.51 8.67
CA GLY A 232 -17.58 -14.61 8.00
C GLY A 232 -17.67 -14.78 6.48
N ALA A 233 -18.85 -15.17 5.96
CA ALA A 233 -19.11 -15.20 4.51
C ALA A 233 -19.03 -13.79 3.90
N VAL A 234 -19.48 -12.74 4.62
CA VAL A 234 -19.41 -11.34 4.18
C VAL A 234 -17.95 -10.95 3.92
N VAL A 235 -17.08 -11.21 4.90
CA VAL A 235 -15.64 -10.94 4.81
C VAL A 235 -15.01 -11.68 3.63
N THR A 236 -15.38 -12.95 3.45
CA THR A 236 -14.87 -13.78 2.37
C THR A 236 -15.29 -13.25 1.00
N THR A 237 -16.56 -12.89 0.82
CA THR A 237 -17.06 -12.33 -0.44
C THR A 237 -16.38 -11.01 -0.80
N VAL A 238 -16.24 -10.09 0.17
CA VAL A 238 -15.53 -8.82 -0.05
C VAL A 238 -14.08 -9.08 -0.44
N ARG A 239 -13.39 -9.98 0.29
CA ARG A 239 -12.01 -10.35 -0.01
C ARG A 239 -11.87 -10.92 -1.42
N VAL A 240 -12.75 -11.82 -1.84
CA VAL A 240 -12.71 -12.43 -3.18
C VAL A 240 -12.92 -11.37 -4.26
N LEU A 241 -13.96 -10.54 -4.15
CA LEU A 241 -14.25 -9.52 -5.15
C LEU A 241 -13.08 -8.54 -5.32
N LEU A 242 -12.53 -8.03 -4.23
CA LEU A 242 -11.41 -7.10 -4.32
C LEU A 242 -10.10 -7.78 -4.76
N THR A 243 -9.90 -9.05 -4.42
CA THR A 243 -8.78 -9.86 -4.95
C THR A 243 -8.89 -9.99 -6.46
N LEU A 244 -10.08 -10.27 -6.98
CA LEU A 244 -10.32 -10.35 -8.42
C LEU A 244 -10.00 -9.01 -9.10
N VAL A 245 -10.42 -7.88 -8.53
CA VAL A 245 -10.05 -6.54 -9.05
C VAL A 245 -8.52 -6.38 -9.13
N GLY A 246 -7.78 -6.68 -8.05
CA GLY A 246 -6.31 -6.58 -8.05
C GLY A 246 -5.62 -7.52 -9.04
N VAL A 247 -6.10 -8.76 -9.16
CA VAL A 247 -5.60 -9.72 -10.15
C VAL A 247 -5.86 -9.24 -11.56
N LEU A 248 -7.06 -8.74 -11.86
CA LEU A 248 -7.41 -8.26 -13.19
C LEU A 248 -6.60 -7.02 -13.58
N ILE A 249 -6.35 -6.08 -12.66
CA ILE A 249 -5.44 -4.95 -12.89
C ILE A 249 -4.02 -5.45 -13.24
N ALA A 250 -3.49 -6.43 -12.51
CA ALA A 250 -2.20 -7.02 -12.82
C ALA A 250 -2.19 -7.76 -14.17
N LEU A 251 -3.29 -8.43 -14.53
CA LEU A 251 -3.43 -9.12 -15.81
C LEU A 251 -3.52 -8.15 -16.99
N VAL A 252 -4.20 -6.99 -16.85
CA VAL A 252 -4.21 -5.93 -17.88
C VAL A 252 -2.77 -5.49 -18.20
N ALA A 253 -1.90 -5.44 -17.19
CA ALA A 253 -0.49 -5.08 -17.36
C ALA A 253 0.34 -6.18 -18.03
N LEU A 254 0.12 -7.45 -17.67
CA LEU A 254 0.87 -8.60 -18.21
C LEU A 254 0.43 -8.95 -19.64
N VAL A 255 -0.87 -8.93 -19.88
CA VAL A 255 -1.49 -9.11 -21.18
C VAL A 255 -1.68 -7.73 -21.80
N SER A 256 -0.58 -7.00 -22.01
CA SER A 256 -0.64 -5.72 -22.69
C SER A 256 -1.13 -5.91 -24.13
N ARG A 257 -1.60 -4.83 -24.74
CA ARG A 257 -2.03 -4.85 -26.14
C ARG A 257 -0.97 -5.30 -27.14
N THR A 258 0.31 -5.14 -26.81
CA THR A 258 1.44 -5.67 -27.60
C THR A 258 1.52 -7.19 -27.57
N VAL A 259 1.08 -7.81 -26.48
CA VAL A 259 1.03 -9.27 -26.34
C VAL A 259 -0.18 -9.83 -27.07
N SER A 260 -1.37 -9.29 -26.79
CA SER A 260 -2.60 -9.69 -27.48
C SER A 260 -3.70 -8.65 -27.26
N VAL A 261 -4.16 -8.03 -28.35
CA VAL A 261 -5.30 -7.08 -28.31
C VAL A 261 -6.56 -7.78 -27.79
N PHE A 262 -6.89 -8.95 -28.34
CA PHE A 262 -8.10 -9.70 -27.94
C PHE A 262 -8.12 -10.02 -26.44
N TRP A 263 -7.05 -10.61 -25.91
CA TRP A 263 -7.03 -10.98 -24.49
C TRP A 263 -6.92 -9.77 -23.57
N HIS A 264 -6.27 -8.69 -24.01
CA HIS A 264 -6.26 -7.43 -23.27
C HIS A 264 -7.68 -6.89 -23.09
N ASP A 265 -8.44 -6.80 -24.19
CA ASP A 265 -9.81 -6.27 -24.19
C ASP A 265 -10.73 -7.13 -23.32
N VAL A 266 -10.61 -8.47 -23.39
CA VAL A 266 -11.38 -9.40 -22.54
C VAL A 266 -11.09 -9.17 -21.06
N VAL A 267 -9.81 -9.02 -20.68
CA VAL A 267 -9.42 -8.80 -19.28
C VAL A 267 -9.87 -7.42 -18.80
N ALA A 268 -9.74 -6.38 -19.62
CA ALA A 268 -10.17 -5.02 -19.30
C ALA A 268 -11.70 -4.94 -19.12
N GLN A 269 -12.47 -5.59 -19.99
CA GLN A 269 -13.93 -5.68 -19.85
C GLN A 269 -14.32 -6.45 -18.59
N LEU A 270 -13.64 -7.56 -18.30
CA LEU A 270 -13.88 -8.35 -17.08
C LEU A 270 -13.60 -7.54 -15.82
N LEU A 271 -12.56 -6.69 -15.81
CA LEU A 271 -12.28 -5.76 -14.71
C LEU A 271 -13.46 -4.81 -14.46
N VAL A 272 -14.01 -4.21 -15.52
CA VAL A 272 -15.17 -3.31 -15.41
C VAL A 272 -16.40 -4.06 -14.87
N VAL A 273 -16.66 -5.28 -15.35
CA VAL A 273 -17.79 -6.10 -14.88
C VAL A 273 -17.64 -6.50 -13.41
N VAL A 274 -16.47 -7.01 -13.01
CA VAL A 274 -16.19 -7.40 -11.62
C VAL A 274 -16.28 -6.19 -10.70
N PHE A 275 -15.76 -5.03 -11.13
CA PHE A 275 -15.88 -3.80 -10.37
C PHE A 275 -17.34 -3.34 -10.24
N GLY A 276 -18.11 -3.35 -11.33
CA GLY A 276 -19.55 -3.05 -11.30
C GLY A 276 -20.32 -3.97 -10.36
N LEU A 277 -20.00 -5.28 -10.35
CA LEU A 277 -20.55 -6.23 -9.40
C LEU A 277 -20.17 -5.87 -7.96
N ALA A 278 -18.92 -5.46 -7.71
CA ALA A 278 -18.49 -5.01 -6.38
C ALA A 278 -19.29 -3.79 -5.92
N LEU A 279 -19.55 -2.81 -6.80
CA LEU A 279 -20.36 -1.63 -6.48
C LEU A 279 -21.81 -1.99 -6.11
N LEU A 280 -22.36 -3.05 -6.69
CA LEU A 280 -23.73 -3.50 -6.38
C LEU A 280 -23.78 -4.36 -5.10
N VAL A 281 -22.81 -5.25 -4.92
CA VAL A 281 -22.83 -6.28 -3.87
C VAL A 281 -22.36 -5.72 -2.52
N LEU A 282 -21.30 -4.89 -2.50
CA LEU A 282 -20.69 -4.45 -1.25
C LEU A 282 -21.59 -3.59 -0.37
N PRO A 283 -22.37 -2.61 -0.88
CA PRO A 283 -23.29 -1.84 -0.05
C PRO A 283 -24.36 -2.70 0.64
N VAL A 284 -24.80 -3.77 -0.03
CA VAL A 284 -25.79 -4.70 0.52
C VAL A 284 -25.16 -5.56 1.62
N LEU A 285 -23.97 -6.10 1.36
CA LEU A 285 -23.21 -6.90 2.31
C LEU A 285 -22.79 -6.11 3.54
N LEU A 286 -22.39 -4.85 3.35
CA LEU A 286 -21.82 -3.98 4.38
C LEU A 286 -22.84 -2.94 4.88
N ARG A 287 -24.14 -3.23 4.78
CA ARG A 287 -25.23 -2.33 5.20
C ARG A 287 -25.19 -1.86 6.65
N ARG A 288 -24.42 -2.53 7.52
CA ARG A 288 -24.20 -2.15 8.93
C ARG A 288 -23.05 -1.16 9.13
N LEU A 289 -22.25 -0.90 8.10
CA LEU A 289 -21.25 0.18 8.10
C LEU A 289 -21.93 1.55 7.92
N PRO A 290 -21.22 2.66 8.16
CA PRO A 290 -21.81 4.00 8.04
C PRO A 290 -22.47 4.23 6.68
N GLY A 291 -23.65 4.87 6.67
CA GLY A 291 -24.43 5.12 5.45
C GLY A 291 -23.67 5.90 4.36
N THR A 292 -22.59 6.60 4.72
CA THR A 292 -21.63 7.19 3.79
C THR A 292 -21.11 6.18 2.77
N LEU A 293 -20.92 4.91 3.16
CA LEU A 293 -20.53 3.82 2.26
C LEU A 293 -21.49 3.65 1.09
N THR A 294 -22.78 3.61 1.38
CA THR A 294 -23.83 3.47 0.37
C THR A 294 -23.84 4.68 -0.56
N TRP A 295 -23.70 5.89 -0.01
CA TRP A 295 -23.70 7.12 -0.80
C TRP A 295 -22.52 7.21 -1.78
N PHE A 296 -21.29 7.03 -1.32
CA PHE A 296 -20.14 7.14 -2.25
C PHE A 296 -20.08 5.96 -3.22
N THR A 297 -20.59 4.78 -2.84
CA THR A 297 -20.67 3.64 -3.77
C THR A 297 -21.74 3.85 -4.82
N ALA A 298 -22.90 4.39 -4.46
CA ALA A 298 -23.93 4.79 -5.41
C ALA A 298 -23.43 5.89 -6.35
N ALA A 299 -22.68 6.88 -5.85
CA ALA A 299 -22.05 7.90 -6.67
C ALA A 299 -21.03 7.32 -7.64
N ALA A 300 -20.18 6.38 -7.20
CA ALA A 300 -19.23 5.68 -8.06
C ALA A 300 -19.93 4.85 -9.15
N PHE A 301 -21.04 4.19 -8.81
CA PHE A 301 -21.86 3.43 -9.75
C PHE A 301 -22.53 4.35 -10.78
N ALA A 302 -23.15 5.44 -10.34
CA ALA A 302 -23.75 6.43 -11.22
C ALA A 302 -22.70 7.05 -12.17
N LEU A 303 -21.51 7.35 -11.66
CA LEU A 303 -20.40 7.89 -12.46
C LEU A 303 -19.88 6.85 -13.47
N LEU A 304 -19.78 5.57 -13.08
CA LEU A 304 -19.40 4.49 -14.00
C LEU A 304 -20.43 4.33 -15.13
N VAL A 305 -21.72 4.30 -14.81
CA VAL A 305 -22.80 4.26 -15.81
C VAL A 305 -22.75 5.49 -16.71
N THR A 306 -22.52 6.68 -16.14
CA THR A 306 -22.41 7.93 -16.91
C THR A 306 -21.26 7.85 -17.93
N VAL A 307 -20.08 7.40 -17.50
CA VAL A 307 -18.92 7.24 -18.38
C VAL A 307 -19.18 6.20 -19.48
N ILE A 308 -19.86 5.09 -19.17
CA ILE A 308 -20.28 4.09 -20.16
C ILE A 308 -21.26 4.70 -21.18
N VAL A 309 -22.28 5.44 -20.74
CA VAL A 309 -23.29 6.04 -21.63
C VAL A 309 -22.66 7.11 -22.52
N LEU A 310 -21.81 7.97 -21.96
CA LEU A 310 -21.12 9.01 -22.74
C LEU A 310 -20.17 8.41 -23.79
N PHE A 311 -19.53 7.28 -23.49
CA PHE A 311 -18.66 6.58 -24.43
C PHE A 311 -19.46 5.77 -25.47
N ALA A 312 -20.18 4.73 -25.03
CA ALA A 312 -20.80 3.75 -25.92
C ALA A 312 -22.18 4.17 -26.45
N GLY A 313 -22.93 4.98 -25.70
CA GLY A 313 -24.28 5.42 -26.08
C GLY A 313 -24.28 6.68 -26.94
N LEU A 314 -23.46 7.67 -26.56
CA LEU A 314 -23.46 9.01 -27.18
C LEU A 314 -22.24 9.28 -28.06
N GLY A 315 -21.17 8.49 -27.96
CA GLY A 315 -19.92 8.73 -28.70
C GLY A 315 -19.23 10.05 -28.34
N TYR A 316 -19.52 10.60 -27.16
CA TYR A 316 -18.97 11.89 -26.69
C TYR A 316 -17.55 11.75 -26.15
N LEU A 317 -17.25 10.65 -25.45
CA LEU A 317 -15.91 10.36 -24.94
C LEU A 317 -15.13 9.50 -25.96
N ASN A 318 -13.84 9.78 -26.10
CA ASN A 318 -12.93 8.83 -26.73
C ASN A 318 -12.58 7.68 -25.75
N MET A 319 -11.95 6.62 -26.26
CA MET A 319 -11.63 5.43 -25.45
C MET A 319 -10.67 5.78 -24.31
N THR A 320 -9.73 6.70 -24.51
CA THR A 320 -8.83 7.18 -23.44
C THR A 320 -9.60 7.77 -22.27
N ALA A 321 -10.51 8.69 -22.53
CA ALA A 321 -11.31 9.34 -21.49
C ALA A 321 -12.20 8.32 -20.76
N PHE A 322 -12.73 7.33 -21.47
CA PHE A 322 -13.46 6.21 -20.88
C PHE A 322 -12.57 5.37 -19.94
N GLU A 323 -11.43 4.87 -20.43
CA GLU A 323 -10.52 4.02 -19.66
C GLU A 323 -9.93 4.75 -18.44
N MET A 324 -9.50 6.00 -18.61
CA MET A 324 -9.02 6.85 -17.51
C MET A 324 -10.11 7.15 -16.49
N GLY A 325 -11.31 7.49 -16.96
CA GLY A 325 -12.47 7.75 -16.10
C GLY A 325 -12.81 6.52 -15.25
N ALA A 326 -12.93 5.35 -15.88
CA ALA A 326 -13.15 4.08 -15.19
C ALA A 326 -12.05 3.78 -14.16
N ALA A 327 -10.78 3.94 -14.53
CA ALA A 327 -9.66 3.71 -13.62
C ALA A 327 -9.69 4.66 -12.40
N VAL A 328 -9.98 5.95 -12.60
CA VAL A 328 -10.10 6.94 -11.52
C VAL A 328 -11.28 6.60 -10.60
N ILE A 329 -12.42 6.17 -11.15
CA ILE A 329 -13.59 5.75 -10.36
C ILE A 329 -13.23 4.56 -9.45
N VAL A 330 -12.63 3.51 -10.03
CA VAL A 330 -12.17 2.33 -9.28
C VAL A 330 -11.24 2.76 -8.15
N TYR A 331 -10.27 3.61 -8.48
CA TYR A 331 -9.26 4.07 -7.56
C TYR A 331 -9.83 4.87 -6.39
N VAL A 332 -10.63 5.91 -6.67
CA VAL A 332 -11.26 6.77 -5.65
C VAL A 332 -12.22 5.96 -4.78
N TRP A 333 -13.00 5.04 -5.37
CA TRP A 333 -13.91 4.20 -4.61
C TRP A 333 -13.14 3.25 -3.66
N LEU A 334 -12.05 2.62 -4.12
CA LEU A 334 -11.20 1.77 -3.27
C LEU A 334 -10.62 2.56 -2.09
N LEU A 335 -10.13 3.79 -2.32
CA LEU A 335 -9.63 4.66 -1.25
C LEU A 335 -10.70 4.92 -0.17
N LEU A 336 -11.91 5.27 -0.58
CA LEU A 336 -13.01 5.58 0.33
C LEU A 336 -13.48 4.33 1.08
N LEU A 337 -13.53 3.18 0.40
CA LEU A 337 -13.82 1.89 1.03
C LEU A 337 -12.83 1.56 2.14
N ILE A 338 -11.53 1.65 1.87
CA ILE A 338 -10.47 1.36 2.85
C ILE A 338 -10.60 2.28 4.05
N ARG A 339 -10.77 3.60 3.82
CA ARG A 339 -10.91 4.58 4.89
C ARG A 339 -12.11 4.29 5.79
N THR A 340 -13.24 3.90 5.18
CA THR A 340 -14.48 3.60 5.90
C THR A 340 -14.36 2.31 6.72
N VAL A 341 -13.79 1.26 6.14
CA VAL A 341 -13.59 -0.03 6.82
C VAL A 341 -12.62 0.11 7.99
N SER A 342 -11.46 0.76 7.77
CA SER A 342 -10.49 0.94 8.85
C SER A 342 -11.03 1.83 9.97
N ALA A 343 -11.79 2.88 9.65
CA ALA A 343 -12.46 3.70 10.67
C ALA A 343 -13.46 2.87 11.51
N ALA A 344 -14.28 2.04 10.87
CA ALA A 344 -15.22 1.17 11.58
C ALA A 344 -14.54 0.10 12.45
N ALA A 345 -13.35 -0.38 12.06
CA ALA A 345 -12.56 -1.31 12.87
C ALA A 345 -11.87 -0.63 14.07
N GLU A 346 -11.53 0.66 13.96
CA GLU A 346 -10.96 1.49 15.03
C GLU A 346 -11.99 1.86 16.11
N GLU A 347 -13.27 2.01 15.76
CA GLU A 347 -14.36 2.33 16.70
C GLU A 347 -14.73 1.18 17.66
N LEU A 348 -14.25 -0.04 17.39
CA LEU A 348 -14.52 -1.19 18.25
C LEU A 348 -13.79 -1.02 19.59
N PRO A 349 -14.48 -1.20 20.75
CA PRO A 349 -13.83 -1.13 22.05
C PRO A 349 -12.59 -2.02 22.04
N GLU A 350 -11.42 -1.46 22.39
CA GLU A 350 -10.30 -2.31 22.76
C GLU A 350 -10.82 -3.22 23.87
N VAL A 351 -10.90 -4.53 23.59
CA VAL A 351 -11.04 -5.52 24.65
C VAL A 351 -9.79 -5.35 25.48
N THR A 352 -9.91 -4.50 26.51
CA THR A 352 -8.87 -4.23 27.47
C THR A 352 -8.72 -5.56 28.19
N THR A 353 -7.74 -6.36 27.77
CA THR A 353 -7.19 -7.40 28.63
C THR A 353 -6.40 -6.69 29.72
N GLY A 354 -7.11 -5.96 30.57
CA GLY A 354 -6.60 -5.40 31.80
C GLY A 354 -6.17 -6.55 32.71
N PRO A 355 -5.03 -6.44 33.42
CA PRO A 355 -4.67 -7.46 34.38
C PRO A 355 -5.65 -7.42 35.56
N GLY A 356 -6.49 -8.45 35.65
CA GLY A 356 -7.09 -8.89 36.90
C GLY A 356 -8.44 -8.28 37.27
N THR A 357 -9.51 -8.90 36.80
CA THR A 357 -10.62 -9.26 37.69
C THR A 357 -10.67 -10.77 37.76
N ARG A 358 -10.07 -11.35 38.81
CA ARG A 358 -10.32 -12.75 39.17
C ARG A 358 -11.84 -12.92 39.32
N PRO A 359 -12.46 -13.98 38.78
CA PRO A 359 -13.82 -14.30 39.13
C PRO A 359 -13.85 -14.56 40.65
N ALA A 360 -14.69 -13.83 41.36
CA ALA A 360 -14.99 -14.13 42.75
C ALA A 360 -15.51 -15.56 42.81
N GLY A 361 -14.73 -16.46 43.41
CA GLY A 361 -15.14 -17.84 43.65
C GLY A 361 -16.39 -17.87 44.53
N PRO A 362 -17.25 -18.89 44.38
CA PRO A 362 -18.47 -18.99 45.17
C PRO A 362 -18.11 -19.13 46.65
N ALA A 363 -18.71 -18.25 47.47
CA ALA A 363 -18.63 -18.32 48.92
C ALA A 363 -19.18 -19.67 49.40
N GLY A 364 -18.42 -20.31 50.29
CA GLY A 364 -18.71 -21.65 50.77
C GLY A 364 -20.08 -21.79 51.44
N ALA A 365 -20.86 -22.73 50.93
CA ALA A 365 -21.88 -23.43 51.70
C ALA A 365 -21.22 -24.68 52.30
N ARG A 366 -21.35 -24.80 53.62
CA ARG A 366 -20.88 -25.90 54.45
C ARG A 366 -21.70 -27.14 54.14
N ASP A 367 -21.06 -28.26 53.82
CA ASP A 367 -21.67 -29.57 53.93
C ASP A 367 -20.91 -30.44 54.94
N GLU A 368 -21.73 -31.10 55.74
CA GLU A 368 -21.45 -31.89 56.93
C GLU A 368 -20.52 -33.07 56.65
N VAL A 369 -19.58 -33.29 57.58
CA VAL A 369 -18.83 -34.55 57.71
C VAL A 369 -19.56 -35.43 58.72
N PRO A 370 -20.01 -36.66 58.38
CA PRO A 370 -20.56 -37.59 59.35
C PRO A 370 -19.45 -38.22 60.20
N PRO A 371 -19.72 -38.63 61.45
CA PRO A 371 -18.68 -39.03 62.39
C PRO A 371 -18.11 -40.41 62.03
N GLY A 372 -16.79 -40.45 61.83
CA GLY A 372 -16.00 -41.68 61.79
C GLY A 372 -15.87 -42.28 63.19
N GLY A 373 -16.28 -43.55 63.31
CA GLY A 373 -16.15 -44.32 64.53
C GLY A 373 -14.72 -44.72 64.85
N ALA A 374 -14.37 -44.64 66.14
CA ALA A 374 -13.30 -45.41 66.75
C ALA A 374 -13.69 -45.69 68.21
N GLY A 375 -13.88 -46.96 68.56
CA GLY A 375 -14.24 -47.38 69.90
C GLY A 375 -14.43 -48.87 69.99
N GLY A 376 -13.33 -49.62 70.07
CA GLY A 376 -13.36 -51.04 70.39
C GLY A 376 -13.77 -51.30 71.84
N ARG A 377 -14.61 -52.32 72.04
CA ARG A 377 -14.84 -53.19 73.20
C ARG A 377 -15.87 -54.22 72.68
N GLY A 378 -15.55 -55.50 72.51
CA GLY A 378 -15.36 -56.46 73.59
C GLY A 378 -16.57 -57.42 73.62
N THR A 379 -16.28 -58.73 73.69
CA THR A 379 -17.12 -59.85 74.18
C THR A 379 -18.24 -60.48 73.33
N MET A 380 -17.91 -61.68 72.80
CA MET A 380 -18.44 -63.02 73.13
C MET A 380 -19.82 -63.52 72.62
N ARG A 381 -19.78 -64.80 72.17
CA ARG A 381 -20.83 -65.84 72.05
C ARG A 381 -21.79 -65.70 70.84
N ALA A 382 -22.17 -66.75 70.12
CA ALA A 382 -21.96 -68.21 70.20
C ALA A 382 -22.01 -68.78 68.77
#